data_AF-A0A523R5W3-F1
#
_entry.id   AF-A0A523R5W3-F1
#
_cell.length_a   1.000
_cell.length_b   1.000
_cell.length_c   1.000
_cell.angle_alpha   90.00
_cell.angle_beta   90.00
_cell.angle_gamma   90.00
#
_symmetry.space_group_name_H-M   'P 1'
#
loop_
_entity.id
_entity.type
_entity.pdbx_description
1 polymer ?
#
loop_
_entity_poly.entity_id
_entity_poly.type
_entity_poly.pdbx_seq_one_letter_code
_entity_poly.pdbx_strand_id
1 'polypeptide(L)'
;CIGPRIEAAQLEGSKIFTRNLLEKYKITSNIVSSNFSSMENVESFIKDLGEDNIVVKPDGLTGGKGVKVYGDHLFSKQDILDYCQTLVDQKASFLLEEKVDGEEFTLQTFVDGKNVVATPLVQDHKRAYEDDTGPNTGGMGSYSMEDHLMPFISQEDVDEAIEDMKKVVAATKAETGVEYKGFLYGGYIKTAKGIKLIEFNARLGDPEAMNILPLLKTNFIDICMGIINGNLKTDIQFEKKATVCKYLAPKGYPITPQQNELVIINKEQLKQIGAKYYYASVYREGGNVYTTSSRAMGIIGIANDLESAEKVAEQGVGCISGKLFYRKDIGTAKLLQKRIDHMNSLL
;
A
#
# COMPACT_ATOMS: atom_id res chain seq x y z
N CYS A 1 -3.73 8.88 -21.96
CA CYS A 1 -2.86 8.67 -20.79
C CYS A 1 -3.65 7.88 -19.75
N ILE A 2 -2.99 6.98 -19.02
CA ILE A 2 -3.60 6.20 -17.93
C ILE A 2 -2.98 6.71 -16.64
N GLY A 3 -3.79 7.41 -15.85
CA GLY A 3 -3.34 8.18 -14.71
C GLY A 3 -4.18 9.45 -14.59
N PRO A 4 -4.57 9.84 -13.37
CA PRO A 4 -5.43 10.99 -13.18
C PRO A 4 -4.70 12.27 -13.58
N ARG A 5 -5.47 13.30 -13.97
CA ARG A 5 -4.91 14.64 -14.12
C ARG A 5 -4.58 15.22 -12.75
N ILE A 6 -3.75 16.27 -12.72
CA ILE A 6 -3.23 16.85 -11.48
C ILE A 6 -4.32 17.25 -10.48
N GLU A 7 -5.49 17.68 -10.98
CA GLU A 7 -6.63 18.07 -10.15
C GLU A 7 -7.25 16.86 -9.44
N ALA A 8 -7.43 15.75 -10.16
CA ALA A 8 -7.96 14.50 -9.59
C ALA A 8 -6.89 13.72 -8.80
N ALA A 9 -5.61 13.89 -9.13
CA ALA A 9 -4.48 13.29 -8.43
C ALA A 9 -4.26 13.87 -7.02
N GLN A 10 -4.97 14.94 -6.66
CA GLN A 10 -5.01 15.46 -5.28
C GLN A 10 -5.42 14.39 -4.26
N LEU A 11 -6.12 13.32 -4.67
CA LEU A 11 -6.41 12.18 -3.80
C LEU A 11 -5.15 11.54 -3.17
N GLU A 12 -4.02 11.49 -3.89
CA GLU A 12 -2.70 11.11 -3.32
C GLU A 12 -1.90 12.37 -2.94
N GLY A 13 -2.02 13.43 -3.75
CA GLY A 13 -1.19 14.63 -3.66
C GLY A 13 -1.43 15.51 -2.44
N SER A 14 -2.61 15.46 -1.81
CA SER A 14 -2.93 16.16 -0.57
C SER A 14 -3.81 15.28 0.31
N LYS A 15 -3.28 14.90 1.47
CA LYS A 15 -4.02 14.15 2.48
C LYS A 15 -5.17 14.99 3.02
N ILE A 16 -4.97 16.31 3.15
CA ILE A 16 -6.01 17.26 3.58
C ILE A 16 -7.16 17.29 2.57
N PHE A 17 -6.86 17.39 1.26
CA PHE A 17 -7.89 17.32 0.23
C PHE A 17 -8.71 16.04 0.37
N THR A 18 -8.04 14.90 0.50
CA THR A 18 -8.69 13.60 0.67
C THR A 18 -9.58 13.58 1.91
N ARG A 19 -9.08 13.95 3.10
CA ARG A 19 -9.89 13.93 4.32
C ARG A 19 -11.11 14.86 4.26
N ASN A 20 -10.95 16.07 3.74
CA ASN A 20 -12.05 17.01 3.56
C ASN A 20 -13.11 16.48 2.59
N LEU A 21 -12.69 15.82 1.50
CA LEU A 21 -13.60 15.19 0.55
C LEU A 21 -14.34 14.02 1.20
N LEU A 22 -13.64 13.15 1.93
CA LEU A 22 -14.25 12.02 2.63
C LEU A 22 -15.31 12.47 3.65
N GLU A 23 -15.01 13.52 4.42
CA GLU A 23 -15.93 14.10 5.39
C GLU A 23 -17.15 14.73 4.71
N LYS A 24 -16.93 15.61 3.72
CA LYS A 24 -18.00 16.32 2.99
C LYS A 24 -19.00 15.36 2.35
N TYR A 25 -18.50 14.25 1.79
CA TYR A 25 -19.33 13.25 1.11
C TYR A 25 -19.72 12.07 1.99
N LYS A 26 -19.43 12.13 3.29
CA LYS A 26 -19.83 11.14 4.31
C LYS A 26 -19.41 9.72 3.92
N ILE A 27 -18.15 9.56 3.53
CA ILE A 27 -17.58 8.26 3.19
C ILE A 27 -17.47 7.40 4.46
N THR A 28 -17.93 6.15 4.38
CA THR A 28 -18.20 5.28 5.54
C THR A 28 -16.92 4.93 6.29
N SER A 29 -15.90 4.56 5.54
CA SER A 29 -14.56 4.21 6.02
C SER A 29 -13.72 5.42 6.45
N ASN A 30 -14.27 6.65 6.45
CA ASN A 30 -13.50 7.81 6.88
C ASN A 30 -13.08 7.70 8.36
N ILE A 31 -11.89 8.24 8.63
CA ILE A 31 -11.29 8.32 9.96
C ILE A 31 -11.55 9.73 10.50
N VAL A 32 -11.77 9.85 11.82
CA VAL A 32 -11.87 11.16 12.46
C VAL A 32 -10.54 11.88 12.30
N SER A 33 -10.57 13.07 11.69
CA SER A 33 -9.37 13.85 11.42
C SER A 33 -9.66 15.35 11.44
N SER A 34 -8.64 16.14 11.70
CA SER A 34 -8.67 17.60 11.51
C SER A 34 -7.35 18.07 10.90
N ASN A 35 -7.42 19.11 10.07
CA ASN A 35 -6.25 19.71 9.43
C ASN A 35 -5.81 21.00 10.14
N PHE A 36 -4.51 21.26 10.10
CA PHE A 36 -3.88 22.37 10.82
C PHE A 36 -2.78 22.99 9.96
N SER A 37 -2.59 24.29 10.12
CA SER A 37 -1.47 25.06 9.55
C SER A 37 -0.81 25.99 10.60
N SER A 38 -1.28 25.92 11.84
CA SER A 38 -0.77 26.61 13.02
C SER A 38 -1.01 25.73 14.25
N MET A 39 -0.51 26.14 15.41
CA MET A 39 -0.79 25.45 16.68
C MET A 39 -2.19 25.74 17.24
N GLU A 40 -2.96 26.62 16.60
CA GLU A 40 -4.31 26.95 17.04
C GLU A 40 -5.20 25.70 17.00
N ASN A 41 -5.92 25.44 18.08
CA ASN A 41 -6.82 24.29 18.27
C ASN A 41 -6.19 22.89 18.26
N VAL A 42 -4.86 22.76 18.04
CA VAL A 42 -4.16 21.46 18.06
C VAL A 42 -4.36 20.74 19.40
N GLU A 43 -4.13 21.45 20.51
CA GLU A 43 -4.30 20.87 21.84
C GLU A 43 -5.75 20.50 22.17
N SER A 44 -6.72 21.27 21.68
CA SER A 44 -8.14 20.96 21.86
C SER A 44 -8.48 19.66 21.14
N PHE A 45 -8.04 19.51 19.90
CA PHE A 45 -8.29 18.29 19.13
C PHE A 45 -7.63 17.06 19.76
N ILE A 46 -6.39 17.18 20.25
CA ILE A 46 -5.72 16.10 20.99
C ILE A 46 -6.53 15.70 22.23
N LYS A 47 -7.07 16.69 22.96
CA LYS A 47 -7.89 16.42 24.15
C LYS A 47 -9.20 15.72 23.79
N ASP A 48 -9.85 16.13 22.71
CA ASP A 48 -11.13 15.57 22.28
C ASP A 48 -10.99 14.12 21.77
N LEU A 49 -9.88 13.80 21.10
CA LEU A 49 -9.61 12.46 20.56
C LEU A 49 -8.93 11.51 21.57
N GLY A 50 -8.20 12.07 22.54
CA GLY A 50 -7.29 11.32 23.41
C GLY A 50 -5.89 11.23 22.81
N GLU A 51 -4.88 11.54 23.63
CA GLU A 51 -3.48 11.62 23.17
C GLU A 51 -2.94 10.30 22.62
N ASP A 52 -3.40 9.18 23.17
CA ASP A 52 -3.01 7.82 22.78
C ASP A 52 -3.55 7.39 21.42
N ASN A 53 -4.51 8.16 20.89
CA ASN A 53 -5.19 7.92 19.62
C ASN A 53 -4.69 8.84 18.50
N ILE A 54 -3.53 9.48 18.63
CA ILE A 54 -3.07 10.46 17.65
C ILE A 54 -2.12 9.86 16.62
N VAL A 55 -2.41 10.12 15.34
CA VAL A 55 -1.46 10.06 14.23
C VAL A 55 -1.27 11.46 13.66
N VAL A 56 -0.01 11.91 13.52
CA VAL A 56 0.33 13.17 12.87
C VAL A 56 0.84 12.88 11.46
N LYS A 57 0.21 13.48 10.45
CA LYS A 57 0.57 13.30 9.02
C LYS A 57 0.81 14.67 8.37
N PRO A 58 2.04 14.97 7.90
CA PRO A 58 2.27 16.13 7.05
C PRO A 58 1.48 16.02 5.75
N ASP A 59 0.93 17.13 5.28
CA ASP A 59 0.25 17.16 3.99
C ASP A 59 1.25 17.01 2.83
N GLY A 60 0.77 16.51 1.69
CA GLY A 60 1.61 16.28 0.52
C GLY A 60 2.28 14.90 0.45
N LEU A 61 3.07 14.72 -0.62
CA LEU A 61 3.83 13.49 -0.90
C LEU A 61 5.14 13.47 -0.13
N THR A 62 5.15 12.83 1.02
CA THR A 62 6.36 12.64 1.82
C THR A 62 7.02 11.27 1.64
N GLY A 63 6.49 10.43 0.74
CA GLY A 63 6.96 9.06 0.53
C GLY A 63 6.87 8.19 1.78
N GLY A 64 5.81 8.37 2.58
CA GLY A 64 5.61 7.71 3.87
C GLY A 64 6.50 8.24 5.00
N LYS A 65 7.43 9.16 4.73
CA LYS A 65 8.27 9.79 5.76
C LYS A 65 7.49 10.87 6.50
N GLY A 66 7.69 11.00 7.80
CA GLY A 66 7.04 12.04 8.62
C GLY A 66 5.63 11.70 9.10
N VAL A 67 5.03 10.59 8.68
CA VAL A 67 3.88 10.06 9.42
C VAL A 67 4.37 9.55 10.77
N LYS A 68 3.84 10.11 11.85
CA LYS A 68 4.20 9.72 13.22
C LYS A 68 2.96 9.24 13.98
N VAL A 69 3.08 8.07 14.59
CA VAL A 69 1.99 7.38 15.31
C VAL A 69 2.31 7.34 16.80
N TYR A 70 1.32 7.64 17.64
CA TYR A 70 1.46 7.49 19.09
C TYR A 70 1.63 6.01 19.48
N GLY A 71 2.63 5.74 20.32
CA GLY A 71 3.05 4.40 20.75
C GLY A 71 4.15 3.78 19.90
N ASP A 72 4.56 4.43 18.82
CA ASP A 72 5.62 3.96 17.92
C ASP A 72 6.68 5.04 17.68
N HIS A 73 6.24 6.26 17.34
CA HIS A 73 7.13 7.40 17.08
C HIS A 73 6.98 8.54 18.10
N LEU A 74 5.80 8.63 18.73
CA LEU A 74 5.42 9.65 19.72
C LEU A 74 5.01 8.92 21.00
N PHE A 75 5.49 9.36 22.15
CA PHE A 75 5.27 8.68 23.43
C PHE A 75 4.67 9.59 24.51
N SER A 76 4.45 10.86 24.20
CA SER A 76 3.83 11.83 25.11
C SER A 76 3.06 12.90 24.34
N LYS A 77 2.13 13.59 25.01
CA LYS A 77 1.50 14.79 24.45
C LYS A 77 2.54 15.82 24.00
N GLN A 78 3.63 15.98 24.74
CA GLN A 78 4.67 16.93 24.39
C GLN A 78 5.35 16.54 23.06
N ASP A 79 5.61 15.26 22.82
CA ASP A 79 6.19 14.78 21.56
C ASP A 79 5.28 15.12 20.37
N ILE A 80 3.96 14.99 20.55
CA ILE A 80 2.96 15.37 19.53
C ILE A 80 3.08 16.86 19.25
N LEU A 81 3.05 17.69 20.30
CA LEU A 81 3.09 19.16 20.17
C LEU A 81 4.39 19.65 19.56
N ASP A 82 5.54 19.12 19.98
CA ASP A 82 6.86 19.46 19.45
C ASP A 82 6.96 19.12 17.96
N TYR A 83 6.39 17.98 17.56
CA TYR A 83 6.37 17.61 16.15
C TYR A 83 5.43 18.51 15.34
N CYS A 84 4.24 18.82 15.86
CA CYS A 84 3.32 19.78 15.23
C CYS A 84 3.99 21.16 15.08
N GLN A 85 4.66 21.66 16.11
CA GLN A 85 5.39 22.93 16.09
C GLN A 85 6.50 22.90 15.02
N THR A 86 7.23 21.79 14.91
CA THR A 86 8.24 21.61 13.85
C THR A 86 7.63 21.76 12.46
N LEU A 87 6.42 21.23 12.23
CA LEU A 87 5.71 21.36 10.96
C LEU A 87 5.23 22.80 10.70
N VAL A 88 4.73 23.48 11.74
CA VAL A 88 4.35 24.91 11.67
C VAL A 88 5.56 25.79 11.34
N ASP A 89 6.71 25.56 11.97
CA ASP A 89 7.95 26.31 11.72
C ASP A 89 8.45 26.11 10.28
N GLN A 90 8.23 24.92 9.73
CA GLN A 90 8.49 24.59 8.32
C GLN A 90 7.43 25.15 7.36
N LYS A 91 6.39 25.84 7.88
CA LYS A 91 5.22 26.33 7.14
C LYS A 91 4.47 25.22 6.39
N ALA A 92 4.51 24.00 6.94
CA ALA A 92 3.79 22.86 6.42
C ALA A 92 2.40 22.77 7.05
N SER A 93 1.40 22.42 6.24
CA SER A 93 0.10 21.98 6.76
C SER A 93 0.15 20.49 7.10
N PHE A 94 -0.67 20.07 8.06
CA PHE A 94 -0.68 18.69 8.55
C PHE A 94 -2.06 18.27 9.05
N LEU A 95 -2.24 16.97 9.22
CA LEU A 95 -3.43 16.34 9.78
C LEU A 95 -3.09 15.71 11.13
N LEU A 96 -4.03 15.83 12.07
CA LEU A 96 -4.14 14.89 13.19
C LEU A 96 -5.31 13.95 12.89
N GLU A 97 -5.09 12.65 12.98
CA GLU A 97 -6.08 11.61 12.72
C GLU A 97 -6.15 10.61 13.88
N GLU A 98 -7.30 9.96 14.00
CA GLU A 98 -7.50 8.81 14.89
C GLU A 98 -6.63 7.62 14.46
N LYS A 99 -5.62 7.33 15.29
CA LYS A 99 -5.50 6.12 16.10
C LYS A 99 -6.30 4.85 15.77
N VAL A 100 -6.29 4.27 14.57
CA VAL A 100 -7.03 3.01 14.31
C VAL A 100 -6.15 1.76 14.48
N ASP A 101 -6.74 0.71 15.07
CA ASP A 101 -6.08 -0.58 15.33
C ASP A 101 -6.78 -1.73 14.59
N GLY A 102 -5.98 -2.66 14.05
CA GLY A 102 -6.44 -3.72 13.18
C GLY A 102 -5.43 -4.20 12.14
N GLU A 103 -5.91 -4.90 11.12
CA GLU A 103 -5.09 -5.47 10.06
C GLU A 103 -5.23 -4.71 8.74
N GLU A 104 -4.10 -4.27 8.18
CA GLU A 104 -4.07 -3.54 6.91
C GLU A 104 -4.30 -4.47 5.72
N PHE A 105 -5.03 -3.98 4.73
CA PHE A 105 -5.18 -4.59 3.42
C PHE A 105 -5.33 -3.51 2.34
N THR A 106 -4.97 -3.87 1.12
CA THR A 106 -4.98 -2.99 -0.03
C THR A 106 -6.02 -3.46 -1.03
N LEU A 107 -6.87 -2.53 -1.47
CA LEU A 107 -7.78 -2.70 -2.59
C LEU A 107 -7.39 -1.74 -3.72
N GLN A 108 -6.88 -2.29 -4.82
CA GLN A 108 -6.60 -1.52 -6.04
C GLN A 108 -7.75 -1.65 -7.02
N THR A 109 -8.00 -0.59 -7.79
CA THR A 109 -9.10 -0.54 -8.76
C THR A 109 -8.66 0.06 -10.08
N PHE A 110 -9.29 -0.38 -11.17
CA PHE A 110 -9.26 0.28 -12.46
C PHE A 110 -10.43 1.26 -12.54
N VAL A 111 -10.16 2.51 -12.92
CA VAL A 111 -11.14 3.60 -12.93
C VAL A 111 -11.16 4.31 -14.27
N ASP A 112 -12.33 4.44 -14.90
CA ASP A 112 -12.50 5.10 -16.21
C ASP A 112 -13.23 6.45 -16.15
N GLY A 113 -13.44 6.97 -14.93
CA GLY A 113 -14.20 8.19 -14.65
C GLY A 113 -15.60 7.94 -14.10
N LYS A 114 -16.16 6.73 -14.31
CA LYS A 114 -17.49 6.34 -13.82
C LYS A 114 -17.53 4.94 -13.22
N ASN A 115 -16.82 4.00 -13.83
CA ASN A 115 -16.72 2.61 -13.40
C ASN A 115 -15.50 2.47 -12.52
N VAL A 116 -15.67 1.73 -11.42
CA VAL A 116 -14.60 1.33 -10.51
C VAL A 116 -14.61 -0.20 -10.48
N VAL A 117 -13.55 -0.83 -10.98
CA VAL A 117 -13.45 -2.29 -11.05
C VAL A 117 -12.31 -2.75 -10.15
N ALA A 118 -12.67 -3.52 -9.12
CA ALA A 118 -11.76 -4.04 -8.11
C ALA A 118 -10.79 -5.09 -8.67
N THR A 119 -9.62 -5.15 -8.05
CA THR A 119 -8.62 -6.20 -8.22
C THR A 119 -8.58 -7.08 -6.96
N PRO A 120 -7.91 -8.25 -6.98
CA PRO A 120 -7.71 -9.05 -5.78
C PRO A 120 -7.14 -8.26 -4.61
N LEU A 121 -7.56 -8.59 -3.38
CA LEU A 121 -6.97 -7.98 -2.18
C LEU A 121 -5.50 -8.37 -2.07
N VAL A 122 -4.71 -7.43 -1.57
CA VAL A 122 -3.28 -7.63 -1.30
C VAL A 122 -2.98 -7.13 0.11
N GLN A 123 -2.18 -7.87 0.87
CA GLN A 123 -1.59 -7.34 2.10
C GLN A 123 -0.11 -7.06 1.84
N ASP A 124 0.32 -5.82 2.08
CA ASP A 124 1.72 -5.40 1.96
C ASP A 124 2.43 -5.42 3.32
N HIS A 125 3.76 -5.39 3.28
CA HIS A 125 4.60 -5.41 4.48
C HIS A 125 5.58 -4.25 4.49
N LYS A 126 5.18 -3.12 5.08
CA LYS A 126 5.95 -1.86 5.08
C LYS A 126 7.24 -1.92 5.89
N ARG A 127 7.27 -2.68 6.99
CA ARG A 127 8.42 -2.73 7.91
C ARG A 127 9.60 -3.50 7.30
N ALA A 128 10.80 -2.97 7.50
CA ALA A 128 12.03 -3.47 6.88
C ALA A 128 12.40 -4.90 7.29
N TYR A 129 12.08 -5.30 8.52
CA TYR A 129 12.52 -6.57 9.10
C TYR A 129 11.34 -7.46 9.50
N GLU A 130 11.64 -8.73 9.76
CA GLU A 130 10.68 -9.75 10.17
C GLU A 130 9.94 -9.34 11.44
N ASP A 131 8.75 -9.91 11.63
CA ASP A 131 7.84 -9.61 12.74
C ASP A 131 7.38 -8.15 12.81
N ASP A 132 7.44 -7.44 11.68
CA ASP A 132 7.08 -6.03 11.49
C ASP A 132 7.92 -5.05 12.31
N THR A 133 9.22 -5.32 12.38
CA THR A 133 10.17 -4.50 13.11
C THR A 133 11.01 -3.61 12.18
N GLY A 134 11.66 -2.60 12.78
CA GLY A 134 12.51 -1.66 12.06
C GLY A 134 11.75 -0.52 11.38
N PRO A 135 12.46 0.29 10.56
CA PRO A 135 11.87 1.45 9.90
C PRO A 135 10.83 1.06 8.84
N ASN A 136 9.90 1.97 8.57
CA ASN A 136 9.01 1.87 7.42
C ASN A 136 9.82 1.99 6.11
N THR A 137 9.39 1.22 5.11
CA THR A 137 9.91 1.18 3.75
C THR A 137 8.78 1.42 2.76
N GLY A 138 9.07 1.35 1.46
CA GLY A 138 8.01 1.31 0.44
C GLY A 138 7.25 -0.03 0.38
N GLY A 139 7.63 -1.03 1.17
CA GLY A 139 7.09 -2.39 1.15
C GLY A 139 8.18 -3.44 0.85
N MET A 140 8.43 -4.35 1.79
CA MET A 140 9.42 -5.44 1.65
C MET A 140 8.85 -6.71 0.99
N GLY A 141 7.56 -6.67 0.64
CA GLY A 141 6.85 -7.72 -0.07
C GLY A 141 5.37 -7.66 0.24
N SER A 142 4.63 -8.58 -0.34
CA SER A 142 3.17 -8.60 -0.29
C SER A 142 2.62 -9.95 -0.73
N TYR A 143 1.40 -10.27 -0.32
CA TYR A 143 0.71 -11.48 -0.76
C TYR A 143 -0.75 -11.25 -1.09
N SER A 144 -1.32 -12.15 -1.88
CA SER A 144 -2.76 -12.26 -2.19
C SER A 144 -3.14 -13.73 -2.16
N MET A 145 -4.36 -14.05 -1.72
CA MET A 145 -4.83 -15.43 -1.58
C MET A 145 -5.65 -15.89 -2.79
N GLU A 146 -5.81 -17.19 -2.92
CA GLU A 146 -6.43 -17.86 -4.06
C GLU A 146 -7.92 -17.54 -4.26
N ASP A 147 -8.61 -17.19 -3.18
CA ASP A 147 -10.00 -16.72 -3.20
C ASP A 147 -10.12 -15.22 -3.54
N HIS A 148 -8.99 -14.49 -3.55
CA HIS A 148 -8.83 -13.04 -3.71
C HIS A 148 -9.36 -12.21 -2.54
N LEU A 149 -9.63 -12.86 -1.41
CA LEU A 149 -9.94 -12.27 -0.12
C LEU A 149 -8.75 -12.44 0.83
N MET A 150 -9.00 -12.23 2.13
CA MET A 150 -8.08 -12.46 3.23
C MET A 150 -8.89 -13.07 4.38
N PRO A 151 -8.31 -13.92 5.24
CA PRO A 151 -9.07 -14.67 6.26
C PRO A 151 -9.71 -13.79 7.34
N PHE A 152 -9.27 -12.54 7.46
CA PHE A 152 -9.82 -11.54 8.39
C PHE A 152 -10.70 -10.48 7.70
N ILE A 153 -10.98 -10.61 6.38
CA ILE A 153 -11.78 -9.68 5.60
C ILE A 153 -13.02 -10.39 5.05
N SER A 154 -14.21 -9.84 5.32
CA SER A 154 -15.47 -10.35 4.78
C SER A 154 -15.75 -9.81 3.37
N GLN A 155 -16.68 -10.43 2.64
CA GLN A 155 -17.10 -9.89 1.33
C GLN A 155 -17.83 -8.55 1.51
N GLU A 156 -18.55 -8.38 2.62
CA GLU A 156 -19.23 -7.14 2.97
C GLU A 156 -18.23 -5.98 3.16
N ASP A 157 -17.08 -6.24 3.77
CA ASP A 157 -15.99 -5.25 3.89
C ASP A 157 -15.47 -4.81 2.51
N VAL A 158 -15.32 -5.76 1.57
CA VAL A 158 -14.87 -5.47 0.20
C VAL A 158 -15.91 -4.65 -0.55
N ASP A 159 -17.18 -5.02 -0.42
CA ASP A 159 -18.29 -4.32 -1.08
C ASP A 159 -18.42 -2.88 -0.55
N GLU A 160 -18.24 -2.67 0.76
CA GLU A 160 -18.19 -1.34 1.38
C GLU A 160 -17.02 -0.52 0.83
N ALA A 161 -15.81 -1.10 0.76
CA ALA A 161 -14.64 -0.42 0.21
C ALA A 161 -14.84 -0.01 -1.27
N ILE A 162 -15.44 -0.89 -2.08
CA ILE A 162 -15.75 -0.59 -3.49
C ILE A 162 -16.76 0.55 -3.59
N GLU A 163 -17.80 0.53 -2.76
CA GLU A 163 -18.83 1.59 -2.77
C GLU A 163 -18.27 2.93 -2.32
N ASP A 164 -17.43 2.95 -1.28
CA ASP A 164 -16.70 4.14 -0.86
C ASP A 164 -15.79 4.67 -1.97
N MET A 165 -15.05 3.81 -2.68
CA MET A 165 -14.22 4.23 -3.82
C MET A 165 -15.04 4.80 -4.98
N LYS A 166 -16.22 4.24 -5.29
CA LYS A 166 -17.13 4.81 -6.30
C LYS A 166 -17.59 6.21 -5.90
N LYS A 167 -18.01 6.40 -4.64
CA LYS A 167 -18.40 7.71 -4.11
C LYS A 167 -17.25 8.70 -4.16
N VAL A 168 -16.03 8.28 -3.80
CA VAL A 168 -14.83 9.12 -3.88
C VAL A 168 -14.53 9.54 -5.31
N VAL A 169 -14.61 8.63 -6.28
CA VAL A 169 -14.39 8.96 -7.71
C VAL A 169 -15.43 9.98 -8.20
N ALA A 170 -16.70 9.80 -7.85
CA ALA A 170 -17.76 10.75 -8.21
C ALA A 170 -17.57 12.12 -7.52
N ALA A 171 -17.27 12.13 -6.22
CA ALA A 171 -16.97 13.33 -5.44
C ALA A 171 -15.75 14.08 -5.98
N THR A 172 -14.71 13.37 -6.38
CA THR A 172 -13.51 13.98 -6.98
C THR A 172 -13.86 14.77 -8.22
N LYS A 173 -14.69 14.21 -9.11
CA LYS A 173 -15.19 14.94 -10.28
C LYS A 173 -16.02 16.17 -9.89
N ALA A 174 -16.85 16.07 -8.86
CA ALA A 174 -17.68 17.17 -8.40
C ALA A 174 -16.85 18.34 -7.82
N GLU A 175 -15.79 18.04 -7.05
CA GLU A 175 -14.94 19.08 -6.44
C GLU A 175 -13.94 19.69 -7.44
N THR A 176 -13.43 18.89 -8.38
CA THR A 176 -12.32 19.30 -9.26
C THR A 176 -12.76 19.66 -10.67
N GLY A 177 -13.97 19.29 -11.07
CA GLY A 177 -14.46 19.39 -12.46
C GLY A 177 -13.84 18.37 -13.42
N VAL A 178 -12.99 17.46 -12.94
CA VAL A 178 -12.21 16.53 -13.78
C VAL A 178 -12.47 15.08 -13.37
N GLU A 179 -12.68 14.21 -14.35
CA GLU A 179 -12.83 12.77 -14.11
C GLU A 179 -11.53 12.12 -13.64
N TYR A 180 -11.62 11.30 -12.59
CA TYR A 180 -10.52 10.42 -12.20
C TYR A 180 -10.43 9.24 -13.16
N LYS A 181 -9.30 9.10 -13.87
CA LYS A 181 -9.04 7.98 -14.79
C LYS A 181 -7.68 7.36 -14.50
N GLY A 182 -7.59 6.04 -14.35
CA GLY A 182 -6.34 5.34 -14.08
C GLY A 182 -6.50 4.25 -13.04
N PHE A 183 -5.49 4.11 -12.19
CA PHE A 183 -5.52 3.20 -11.05
C PHE A 183 -5.83 3.99 -9.80
N LEU A 184 -6.75 3.51 -8.97
CA LEU A 184 -6.97 4.05 -7.63
C LEU A 184 -6.67 2.95 -6.62
N TYR A 185 -5.67 3.19 -5.80
CA TYR A 185 -5.25 2.34 -4.70
C TYR A 185 -5.87 2.87 -3.42
N GLY A 186 -6.62 2.04 -2.69
CA GLY A 186 -7.04 2.33 -1.32
C GLY A 186 -6.30 1.43 -0.34
N GLY A 187 -5.55 2.04 0.59
CA GLY A 187 -5.01 1.36 1.75
C GLY A 187 -6.03 1.40 2.88
N TYR A 188 -6.53 0.25 3.28
CA TYR A 188 -7.53 0.10 4.33
C TYR A 188 -6.97 -0.64 5.53
N ILE A 189 -7.62 -0.48 6.67
CA ILE A 189 -7.40 -1.28 7.87
C ILE A 189 -8.74 -1.86 8.32
N LYS A 190 -8.80 -3.16 8.56
CA LYS A 190 -9.96 -3.80 9.17
C LYS A 190 -9.84 -3.68 10.68
N THR A 191 -10.81 -3.01 11.30
CA THR A 191 -10.89 -2.83 12.75
C THR A 191 -12.08 -3.62 13.32
N ALA A 192 -12.21 -3.65 14.65
CA ALA A 192 -13.40 -4.16 15.32
C ALA A 192 -14.70 -3.42 14.94
N LYS A 193 -14.59 -2.17 14.47
CA LYS A 193 -15.72 -1.29 14.11
C LYS A 193 -15.99 -1.25 12.59
N GLY A 194 -15.38 -2.14 11.81
CA GLY A 194 -15.44 -2.13 10.34
C GLY A 194 -14.16 -1.64 9.68
N ILE A 195 -14.19 -1.42 8.38
CA ILE A 195 -13.01 -0.96 7.63
C ILE A 195 -12.80 0.55 7.76
N LYS A 196 -11.54 0.97 7.76
CA LYS A 196 -11.14 2.37 7.78
C LYS A 196 -10.12 2.65 6.70
N LEU A 197 -10.28 3.74 5.97
CA LEU A 197 -9.38 4.16 4.91
C LEU A 197 -8.19 4.91 5.50
N ILE A 198 -7.00 4.37 5.32
CA ILE A 198 -5.72 4.97 5.74
C ILE A 198 -5.26 6.04 4.74
N GLU A 199 -5.28 5.72 3.45
CA GLU A 199 -4.84 6.61 2.37
C GLU A 199 -5.31 6.14 0.98
N PHE A 200 -5.30 7.08 0.02
CA PHE A 200 -5.36 6.76 -1.41
C PHE A 200 -3.99 6.99 -2.07
N ASN A 201 -3.65 6.12 -3.03
CA ASN A 201 -2.58 6.37 -4.00
C ASN A 201 -3.17 6.43 -5.42
N ALA A 202 -2.62 7.32 -6.26
CA ALA A 202 -3.15 7.64 -7.58
C ALA A 202 -2.51 6.81 -8.72
N ARG A 203 -2.03 5.62 -8.35
CA ARG A 203 -1.21 4.70 -9.16
C ARG A 203 -1.35 3.29 -8.60
N LEU A 204 -0.79 2.32 -9.31
CA LEU A 204 -0.61 0.98 -8.75
C LEU A 204 0.39 1.01 -7.58
N GLY A 205 0.13 0.15 -6.59
CA GLY A 205 1.02 -0.10 -5.46
C GLY A 205 2.27 -0.86 -5.87
N ASP A 206 3.34 -0.67 -5.10
CA ASP A 206 4.61 -1.39 -5.28
C ASP A 206 5.10 -1.85 -3.89
N PRO A 207 4.99 -3.15 -3.53
CA PRO A 207 4.95 -4.31 -4.44
C PRO A 207 3.60 -4.82 -4.95
N GLU A 208 2.47 -4.27 -4.54
CA GLU A 208 1.16 -4.93 -4.65
C GLU A 208 0.73 -5.22 -6.10
N ALA A 209 1.15 -4.40 -7.07
CA ALA A 209 0.92 -4.67 -8.49
C ALA A 209 1.46 -6.05 -8.95
N MET A 210 2.56 -6.51 -8.33
CA MET A 210 3.20 -7.79 -8.65
C MET A 210 2.42 -8.99 -8.12
N ASN A 211 1.43 -8.80 -7.26
CA ASN A 211 0.48 -9.84 -6.85
C ASN A 211 -0.70 -9.94 -7.83
N ILE A 212 -1.14 -8.80 -8.37
CA ILE A 212 -2.37 -8.70 -9.15
C ILE A 212 -2.12 -8.95 -10.64
N LEU A 213 -1.18 -8.21 -11.24
CA LEU A 213 -1.00 -8.23 -12.70
C LEU A 213 -0.59 -9.62 -13.24
N PRO A 214 0.23 -10.42 -12.54
CA PRO A 214 0.55 -11.77 -13.02
C PRO A 214 -0.63 -12.74 -13.05
N LEU A 215 -1.72 -12.45 -12.33
CA LEU A 215 -2.95 -13.24 -12.32
C LEU A 215 -3.98 -12.76 -13.35
N LEU A 216 -3.77 -11.60 -13.99
CA LEU A 216 -4.76 -11.00 -14.86
C LEU A 216 -4.96 -11.84 -16.14
N LYS A 217 -6.19 -12.34 -16.35
CA LYS A 217 -6.59 -13.07 -17.57
C LYS A 217 -7.10 -12.14 -18.66
N THR A 218 -7.86 -11.12 -18.29
CA THR A 218 -8.37 -10.12 -19.25
C THR A 218 -7.20 -9.35 -19.84
N ASN A 219 -7.21 -9.11 -21.15
CA ASN A 219 -6.12 -8.41 -21.82
C ASN A 219 -5.91 -7.01 -21.20
N PHE A 220 -4.70 -6.78 -20.68
CA PHE A 220 -4.35 -5.52 -20.02
C PHE A 220 -4.47 -4.32 -20.95
N ILE A 221 -4.20 -4.48 -22.25
CA ILE A 221 -4.36 -3.39 -23.25
C ILE A 221 -5.84 -3.03 -23.42
N ASP A 222 -6.75 -3.98 -23.38
CA ASP A 222 -8.20 -3.69 -23.48
C ASP A 222 -8.69 -2.91 -22.26
N ILE A 223 -8.19 -3.25 -21.06
CA ILE A 223 -8.46 -2.52 -19.81
C ILE A 223 -7.92 -1.08 -19.93
N CYS A 224 -6.67 -0.95 -20.36
CA CYS A 224 -6.01 0.33 -20.60
C CYS A 224 -6.83 1.23 -21.56
N MET A 225 -7.28 0.67 -22.68
CA MET A 225 -8.10 1.39 -23.66
C MET A 225 -9.48 1.74 -23.09
N GLY A 226 -10.08 0.84 -22.30
CA GLY A 226 -11.33 1.08 -21.58
C GLY A 226 -11.25 2.28 -20.63
N ILE A 227 -10.16 2.36 -19.85
CA ILE A 227 -9.88 3.49 -18.96
C ILE A 227 -9.77 4.80 -19.74
N ILE A 228 -8.95 4.82 -20.81
CA ILE A 228 -8.73 6.02 -21.62
C ILE A 228 -10.05 6.53 -22.21
N ASN A 229 -10.84 5.62 -22.78
CA ASN A 229 -12.06 5.94 -23.50
C ASN A 229 -13.29 6.15 -22.60
N GLY A 230 -13.21 5.86 -21.30
CA GLY A 230 -14.36 5.98 -20.40
C GLY A 230 -15.44 4.90 -20.64
N ASN A 231 -15.02 3.72 -21.08
CA ASN A 231 -15.89 2.58 -21.37
C ASN A 231 -15.30 1.25 -20.86
N LEU A 232 -14.65 1.30 -19.70
CA LEU A 232 -14.07 0.13 -19.05
C LEU A 232 -15.14 -0.94 -18.83
N LYS A 233 -14.83 -2.15 -19.29
CA LYS A 233 -15.65 -3.34 -19.04
C LYS A 233 -15.53 -3.73 -17.56
N THR A 234 -16.65 -4.10 -16.96
CA THR A 234 -16.70 -4.50 -15.55
C THR A 234 -16.31 -5.97 -15.32
N ASP A 235 -16.39 -6.79 -16.36
CA ASP A 235 -16.01 -8.21 -16.32
C ASP A 235 -14.50 -8.39 -16.54
N ILE A 236 -13.72 -8.04 -15.52
CA ILE A 236 -12.26 -8.25 -15.50
C ILE A 236 -11.96 -9.52 -14.70
N GLN A 237 -11.26 -10.45 -15.34
CA GLN A 237 -11.04 -11.79 -14.83
C GLN A 237 -9.59 -11.98 -14.38
N PHE A 238 -9.42 -12.62 -13.23
CA PHE A 238 -8.13 -13.00 -12.65
C PHE A 238 -8.06 -14.52 -12.43
N GLU A 239 -6.87 -15.10 -12.50
CA GLU A 239 -6.61 -16.46 -12.06
C GLU A 239 -6.86 -16.58 -10.55
N LYS A 240 -7.67 -17.56 -10.15
CA LYS A 240 -7.89 -17.94 -8.75
C LYS A 240 -6.69 -18.74 -8.24
N LYS A 241 -5.64 -18.00 -7.88
CA LYS A 241 -4.34 -18.48 -7.40
C LYS A 241 -3.81 -17.49 -6.38
N ALA A 242 -3.05 -17.98 -5.42
CA ALA A 242 -2.33 -17.14 -4.48
C ALA A 242 -1.03 -16.63 -5.10
N THR A 243 -0.56 -15.49 -4.61
CA THR A 243 0.75 -14.93 -4.95
C THR A 243 1.50 -14.47 -3.70
N VAL A 244 2.82 -14.64 -3.72
CA VAL A 244 3.72 -14.08 -2.71
C VAL A 244 4.85 -13.37 -3.41
N CYS A 245 5.02 -12.08 -3.12
CA CYS A 245 6.12 -11.27 -3.60
C CYS A 245 7.09 -11.00 -2.45
N LYS A 246 8.35 -11.40 -2.57
CA LYS A 246 9.43 -11.06 -1.64
C LYS A 246 10.39 -10.07 -2.31
N TYR A 247 10.57 -8.89 -1.71
CA TYR A 247 11.48 -7.89 -2.24
C TYR A 247 12.90 -8.13 -1.72
N LEU A 248 13.85 -8.25 -2.65
CA LEU A 248 15.27 -8.22 -2.36
C LEU A 248 15.74 -6.76 -2.36
N ALA A 249 16.29 -6.32 -1.25
CA ALA A 249 16.85 -4.98 -1.08
C ALA A 249 18.37 -5.05 -0.82
N PRO A 250 19.14 -4.02 -1.19
CA PRO A 250 20.56 -3.94 -0.85
C PRO A 250 20.76 -3.97 0.65
N LYS A 251 21.80 -4.67 1.13
CA LYS A 251 22.15 -4.66 2.57
C LYS A 251 22.26 -3.23 3.09
N GLY A 252 21.67 -2.98 4.25
CA GLY A 252 21.61 -1.65 4.88
C GLY A 252 20.42 -0.78 4.46
N TYR A 253 19.65 -1.15 3.44
CA TYR A 253 18.34 -0.52 3.17
C TYR A 253 17.40 -0.68 4.40
N PRO A 254 16.59 0.32 4.74
CA PRO A 254 16.41 1.62 4.07
C PRO A 254 17.33 2.74 4.56
N ILE A 255 18.25 2.47 5.49
CA ILE A 255 19.03 3.51 6.18
C ILE A 255 20.34 3.83 5.45
N THR A 256 21.18 2.82 5.22
CA THR A 256 22.50 2.92 4.58
C THR A 256 22.69 1.83 3.51
N PRO A 257 21.92 1.86 2.41
CA PRO A 257 21.94 0.83 1.38
C PRO A 257 23.31 0.75 0.68
N GLN A 258 23.84 -0.46 0.54
CA GLN A 258 25.06 -0.75 -0.22
C GLN A 258 24.78 -0.74 -1.73
N GLN A 259 25.26 0.31 -2.41
CA GLN A 259 25.04 0.54 -3.84
C GLN A 259 26.16 -0.08 -4.69
N ASN A 260 25.91 -0.23 -6.00
CA ASN A 260 26.87 -0.71 -6.99
C ASN A 260 27.37 -2.14 -6.72
N GLU A 261 26.57 -2.95 -6.03
CA GLU A 261 26.89 -4.34 -5.74
C GLU A 261 26.33 -5.25 -6.84
N LEU A 262 27.12 -6.24 -7.27
CA LEU A 262 26.74 -7.17 -8.32
C LEU A 262 25.57 -8.07 -7.86
N VAL A 263 24.57 -8.22 -8.73
CA VAL A 263 23.46 -9.16 -8.58
C VAL A 263 23.58 -10.25 -9.64
N ILE A 264 23.73 -11.49 -9.19
CA ILE A 264 23.80 -12.69 -10.03
C ILE A 264 22.44 -13.37 -10.00
N ILE A 265 21.92 -13.73 -11.17
CA ILE A 265 20.57 -14.27 -11.35
C ILE A 265 20.67 -15.60 -12.09
N ASN A 266 20.31 -16.70 -11.43
CA ASN A 266 20.19 -18.00 -12.09
C ASN A 266 18.82 -18.11 -12.81
N LYS A 267 18.76 -17.59 -14.03
CA LYS A 267 17.53 -17.55 -14.84
C LYS A 267 16.99 -18.93 -15.21
N GLU A 268 17.88 -19.91 -15.41
CA GLU A 268 17.47 -21.28 -15.76
C GLU A 268 16.76 -21.95 -14.58
N GLN A 269 17.32 -21.83 -13.38
CA GLN A 269 16.72 -22.37 -12.17
C GLN A 269 15.40 -21.67 -11.82
N LEU A 270 15.32 -20.35 -11.96
CA LEU A 270 14.05 -19.60 -11.82
C LEU A 270 12.96 -20.15 -12.74
N LYS A 271 13.31 -20.41 -14.01
CA LYS A 271 12.38 -20.98 -14.99
C LYS A 271 11.93 -22.39 -14.61
N GLN A 272 12.82 -23.21 -14.05
CA GLN A 272 12.49 -24.57 -13.58
C GLN A 272 11.55 -24.55 -12.38
N ILE A 273 11.77 -23.63 -11.44
CA ILE A 273 10.90 -23.43 -10.26
C ILE A 273 9.54 -22.83 -10.66
N GLY A 274 9.50 -22.04 -11.72
CA GLY A 274 8.31 -21.30 -12.14
C GLY A 274 8.10 -19.98 -11.40
N ALA A 275 9.11 -19.52 -10.65
CA ALA A 275 9.08 -18.20 -10.02
C ALA A 275 9.26 -17.09 -11.07
N LYS A 276 8.49 -16.00 -10.93
CA LYS A 276 8.68 -14.78 -11.71
C LYS A 276 9.62 -13.83 -10.96
N TYR A 277 10.29 -12.95 -11.68
CA TYR A 277 11.07 -11.88 -11.08
C TYR A 277 10.93 -10.58 -11.88
N TYR A 278 10.95 -9.45 -11.18
CA TYR A 278 10.93 -8.13 -11.79
C TYR A 278 12.06 -7.26 -11.23
N TYR A 279 12.83 -6.66 -12.12
CA TYR A 279 13.77 -5.61 -11.74
C TYR A 279 13.02 -4.40 -11.20
N ALA A 280 13.52 -3.82 -10.12
CA ALA A 280 13.04 -2.57 -9.57
C ALA A 280 14.15 -1.52 -9.70
N SER A 281 14.85 -1.19 -8.62
CA SER A 281 15.88 -0.16 -8.62
C SER A 281 17.29 -0.75 -8.84
N VAL A 282 17.60 -1.07 -10.09
CA VAL A 282 18.91 -1.57 -10.53
C VAL A 282 19.35 -0.88 -11.81
N TYR A 283 20.65 -0.94 -12.10
CA TYR A 283 21.17 -0.56 -13.41
C TYR A 283 21.97 -1.70 -14.04
N ARG A 284 22.14 -1.62 -15.35
CA ARG A 284 22.92 -2.57 -16.12
C ARG A 284 24.18 -1.90 -16.62
N GLU A 285 25.32 -2.51 -16.35
CA GLU A 285 26.61 -2.11 -16.91
C GLU A 285 27.25 -3.34 -17.56
N GLY A 286 27.40 -3.27 -18.88
CA GLY A 286 27.73 -4.43 -19.71
C GLY A 286 26.68 -5.55 -19.61
N GLY A 287 27.12 -6.77 -19.30
CA GLY A 287 26.27 -7.95 -19.11
C GLY A 287 25.68 -8.10 -17.69
N ASN A 288 26.10 -7.24 -16.76
CA ASN A 288 25.88 -7.41 -15.32
C ASN A 288 24.82 -6.44 -14.79
N VAL A 289 24.15 -6.85 -13.71
CA VAL A 289 23.14 -6.05 -13.01
C VAL A 289 23.71 -5.62 -11.66
N TYR A 290 23.51 -4.35 -11.32
CA TYR A 290 24.05 -3.75 -10.10
C TYR A 290 22.94 -3.06 -9.28
N THR A 291 23.09 -3.09 -7.96
CA THR A 291 22.16 -2.43 -7.03
C THR A 291 22.28 -0.90 -7.09
N THR A 292 21.18 -0.23 -6.77
CA THR A 292 21.16 1.20 -6.42
C THR A 292 20.90 1.36 -4.91
N SER A 293 20.28 2.46 -4.48
CA SER A 293 19.93 2.73 -3.09
C SER A 293 18.57 2.17 -2.63
N SER A 294 17.76 1.62 -3.53
CA SER A 294 16.41 1.13 -3.21
C SER A 294 16.26 -0.36 -3.48
N ARG A 295 15.06 -0.89 -3.23
CA ARG A 295 14.68 -2.28 -3.49
C ARG A 295 15.10 -2.70 -4.90
N ALA A 296 15.86 -3.79 -5.02
CA ALA A 296 16.52 -4.17 -6.26
C ALA A 296 15.62 -5.03 -7.16
N MET A 297 14.89 -5.99 -6.58
CA MET A 297 14.14 -6.98 -7.34
C MET A 297 13.01 -7.59 -6.51
N GLY A 298 11.82 -7.74 -7.11
CA GLY A 298 10.74 -8.54 -6.54
C GLY A 298 10.79 -9.97 -7.09
N ILE A 299 10.70 -10.97 -6.21
CA ILE A 299 10.57 -12.40 -6.57
C ILE A 299 9.16 -12.85 -6.23
N ILE A 300 8.49 -13.49 -7.19
CA ILE A 300 7.06 -13.78 -7.12
C ILE A 300 6.84 -15.27 -7.31
N GLY A 301 6.29 -15.89 -6.28
CA GLY A 301 5.69 -17.21 -6.37
C GLY A 301 4.19 -17.10 -6.66
N ILE A 302 3.70 -18.01 -7.49
CA ILE A 302 2.29 -18.12 -7.87
C ILE A 302 1.91 -19.59 -7.77
N ALA A 303 0.88 -19.91 -6.98
CA ALA A 303 0.43 -21.28 -6.77
C ALA A 303 -1.05 -21.35 -6.42
N ASN A 304 -1.56 -22.54 -6.14
CA ASN A 304 -2.98 -22.75 -5.84
C ASN A 304 -3.38 -22.27 -4.44
N ASP A 305 -2.41 -22.09 -3.53
CA ASP A 305 -2.60 -21.66 -2.15
C ASP A 305 -1.39 -20.84 -1.69
N LEU A 306 -1.57 -20.08 -0.61
CA LEU A 306 -0.56 -19.16 -0.08
C LEU A 306 0.75 -19.87 0.29
N GLU A 307 0.69 -21.02 0.95
CA GLU A 307 1.88 -21.77 1.39
C GLU A 307 2.72 -22.22 0.19
N SER A 308 2.07 -22.76 -0.84
CA SER A 308 2.74 -23.16 -2.07
C SER A 308 3.32 -21.96 -2.81
N ALA A 309 2.63 -20.82 -2.82
CA ALA A 309 3.13 -19.60 -3.46
C ALA A 309 4.34 -19.03 -2.71
N GLU A 310 4.32 -19.04 -1.38
CA GLU A 310 5.45 -18.67 -0.53
C GLU A 310 6.67 -19.54 -0.84
N LYS A 311 6.48 -20.87 -0.90
CA LYS A 311 7.56 -21.81 -1.19
C LYS A 311 8.20 -21.57 -2.56
N VAL A 312 7.40 -21.28 -3.59
CA VAL A 312 7.91 -20.93 -4.93
C VAL A 312 8.70 -19.61 -4.86
N ALA A 313 8.20 -18.61 -4.14
CA ALA A 313 8.90 -17.33 -3.97
C ALA A 313 10.25 -17.53 -3.25
N GLU A 314 10.27 -18.29 -2.16
CA GLU A 314 11.47 -18.58 -1.37
C GLU A 314 12.52 -19.36 -2.17
N GLN A 315 12.10 -20.38 -2.93
CA GLN A 315 12.99 -21.10 -3.85
C GLN A 315 13.53 -20.16 -4.95
N GLY A 316 12.68 -19.26 -5.46
CA GLY A 316 13.09 -18.23 -6.42
C GLY A 316 14.11 -17.26 -5.85
N VAL A 317 13.98 -16.86 -4.59
CA VAL A 317 14.96 -16.01 -3.90
C VAL A 317 16.32 -16.71 -3.82
N GLY A 318 16.34 -18.03 -3.57
CA GLY A 318 17.57 -18.84 -3.61
C GLY A 318 18.31 -18.84 -4.95
N CYS A 319 17.68 -18.40 -6.03
CA CYS A 319 18.30 -18.27 -7.35
C CYS A 319 19.02 -16.92 -7.56
N ILE A 320 18.92 -16.01 -6.59
CA ILE A 320 19.52 -14.68 -6.65
C ILE A 320 20.68 -14.60 -5.66
N SER A 321 21.83 -14.13 -6.11
CA SER A 321 23.03 -13.96 -5.28
C SER A 321 23.55 -12.54 -5.37
N GLY A 322 24.05 -12.01 -4.25
CA GLY A 322 24.57 -10.64 -4.15
C GLY A 322 24.52 -10.14 -2.70
N LYS A 323 24.92 -8.89 -2.46
CA LYS A 323 24.79 -8.25 -1.14
C LYS A 323 23.38 -7.72 -0.91
N LEU A 324 22.43 -8.65 -0.87
CA LEU A 324 21.01 -8.39 -0.70
C LEU A 324 20.49 -8.96 0.64
N PHE A 325 19.31 -8.50 1.07
CA PHE A 325 18.50 -9.12 2.11
C PHE A 325 17.01 -8.98 1.77
N TYR A 326 16.18 -9.74 2.47
CA TYR A 326 14.72 -9.72 2.34
C TYR A 326 14.09 -10.25 3.63
N ARG A 327 12.78 -10.08 3.77
CA ARG A 327 11.99 -10.67 4.85
C ARG A 327 11.55 -12.08 4.48
N LYS A 328 11.87 -13.09 5.30
CA LYS A 328 11.48 -14.48 5.02
C LYS A 328 10.05 -14.79 5.42
N ASP A 329 9.51 -14.04 6.38
CA ASP A 329 8.19 -14.26 6.98
C ASP A 329 7.00 -13.87 6.08
N ILE A 330 7.24 -13.17 4.97
CA ILE A 330 6.21 -12.72 4.03
C ILE A 330 5.50 -13.91 3.39
N GLY A 331 4.16 -13.93 3.51
CA GLY A 331 3.30 -14.99 2.98
C GLY A 331 3.37 -16.32 3.74
N THR A 332 4.03 -16.36 4.92
CA THR A 332 4.11 -17.59 5.72
C THR A 332 2.84 -17.83 6.53
N ALA A 333 2.50 -19.10 6.76
CA ALA A 333 1.36 -19.48 7.61
C ALA A 333 1.44 -18.89 9.03
N LYS A 334 2.65 -18.81 9.59
CA LYS A 334 2.88 -18.20 10.92
C LYS A 334 2.49 -16.72 10.94
N LEU A 335 2.89 -15.95 9.92
CA LEU A 335 2.56 -14.53 9.86
C LEU A 335 1.06 -14.32 9.60
N LEU A 336 0.45 -15.13 8.74
CA LEU A 336 -1.00 -15.11 8.52
C LEU A 336 -1.78 -15.39 9.80
N GLN A 337 -1.39 -16.43 10.55
CA GLN A 337 -2.04 -16.77 11.81
C GLN A 337 -1.94 -15.63 12.83
N LYS A 338 -0.79 -14.95 12.91
CA LYS A 338 -0.61 -13.77 13.76
C LYS A 338 -1.65 -12.67 13.44
N ARG A 339 -1.98 -12.46 12.16
CA ARG A 339 -3.00 -11.48 11.74
C ARG A 339 -4.41 -11.90 12.15
N ILE A 340 -4.72 -13.18 11.96
CA ILE A 340 -6.00 -13.76 12.37
C ILE A 340 -6.17 -13.65 13.88
N ASP A 341 -5.15 -14.02 14.65
CA ASP A 341 -5.17 -13.96 16.12
C ASP A 341 -5.30 -12.52 16.61
N HIS A 342 -4.60 -11.57 15.98
CA HIS A 342 -4.74 -10.16 16.28
C HIS A 342 -6.19 -9.67 16.08
N MET A 343 -6.77 -9.94 14.92
CA MET A 343 -8.16 -9.55 14.65
C MET A 343 -9.15 -10.23 15.60
N ASN A 344 -8.96 -11.50 15.94
CA ASN A 344 -9.78 -12.21 16.93
C ASN A 344 -9.65 -11.62 18.34
N SER A 345 -8.55 -10.94 18.66
CA SER A 345 -8.38 -10.26 19.96
C SER A 345 -9.08 -8.89 20.03
N LEU A 346 -9.43 -8.32 18.87
CA LEU A 346 -10.10 -7.01 18.76
C LEU A 346 -11.63 -7.14 18.67
N LEU A 347 -12.13 -8.27 18.17
CA LEU A 347 -13.56 -8.62 18.06
C LEU A 347 -14.10 -9.20 19.36
#